data_AF-A0A8B4G437-F1
#
_entry.id   AF-A0A8B4G437-F1
#
_cell.length_a   1.000
_cell.length_b   1.000
_cell.length_c   1.000
_cell.angle_alpha   90.00
_cell.angle_beta   90.00
_cell.angle_gamma   90.00
#
_symmetry.space_group_name_H-M   'P 1'
#
loop_
_entity.id
_entity.type
_entity.pdbx_description
1 polymer ?
#
loop_
_entity_poly.entity_id
_entity_poly.type
_entity_poly.pdbx_seq_one_letter_code
_entity_poly.pdbx_strand_id
1 'polypeptide(L)'
;MNNNELIEQIKNPQTPLRDKIPMILDLAEQRNREIYPLILAALNSAEYAKVRGTLIYALANYPAKPLFEKAIGWLIDGNFEMAHEAAGILDKIEKIEGVRAEKAYAALTAALNNPANETWRVELLGEVLGMFE
;
A
#
# COMPACT_ATOMS: atom_id res chain seq x y z
N MET A 1 18.53 -18.71 5.60
CA MET A 1 17.35 -19.46 5.15
C MET A 1 17.19 -19.23 3.67
N ASN A 2 16.78 -20.25 2.91
CA ASN A 2 16.38 -20.04 1.52
C ASN A 2 14.97 -19.39 1.45
N ASN A 3 14.56 -18.94 0.26
CA ASN A 3 13.28 -18.25 0.09
C ASN A 3 12.07 -19.11 0.48
N ASN A 4 12.12 -20.43 0.27
CA ASN A 4 11.02 -21.33 0.63
C ASN A 4 10.88 -21.44 2.16
N GLU A 5 12.00 -21.57 2.88
CA GLU A 5 12.01 -21.58 4.34
C GLU A 5 11.43 -20.28 4.93
N LEU A 6 11.80 -19.13 4.35
CA LEU A 6 11.27 -17.82 4.76
C LEU A 6 9.74 -17.74 4.56
N ILE A 7 9.26 -18.18 3.39
CA ILE A 7 7.83 -18.17 3.05
C ILE A 7 7.04 -19.07 4.01
N GLU A 8 7.56 -20.25 4.35
CA GLU A 8 6.91 -21.15 5.31
C GLU A 8 6.87 -20.55 6.72
N GLN A 9 7.93 -19.84 7.15
CA GLN A 9 7.90 -19.10 8.42
C GLN A 9 6.88 -17.96 8.41
N ILE A 10 6.70 -17.27 7.29
CA ILE A 10 5.69 -16.19 7.18
C ILE A 10 4.26 -16.75 7.27
N LYS A 11 4.00 -17.90 6.64
CA LYS A 11 2.70 -18.58 6.71
C LYS A 11 2.42 -19.21 8.06
N ASN A 12 3.46 -19.54 8.82
CA ASN A 12 3.32 -20.21 10.11
C ASN A 12 2.64 -19.27 11.14
N PRO A 13 1.47 -19.64 11.69
CA PRO A 13 0.78 -18.81 12.68
C PRO A 13 1.54 -18.70 14.02
N GLN A 14 2.47 -19.61 14.30
CA GLN A 14 3.28 -19.57 15.52
C GLN A 14 4.50 -18.65 15.41
N THR A 15 4.88 -18.24 14.20
CA THR A 15 5.98 -17.30 14.02
C THR A 15 5.54 -15.91 14.48
N PRO A 16 6.26 -15.25 15.41
CA PRO A 16 5.90 -13.92 15.87
C PRO A 16 5.89 -12.90 14.73
N LEU A 17 4.92 -11.98 14.74
CA LEU A 17 4.81 -10.93 13.71
C LEU A 17 6.11 -10.13 13.54
N ARG A 18 6.79 -9.79 14.65
CA ARG A 18 8.08 -9.07 14.62
C ARG A 18 9.16 -9.80 13.80
N ASP A 19 9.08 -11.12 13.72
CA ASP A 19 10.03 -11.95 12.99
C ASP A 19 9.58 -12.11 11.53
N LYS A 20 8.27 -12.13 11.27
CA LYS A 20 7.71 -12.17 9.90
C LYS A 20 8.01 -10.91 9.09
N ILE A 21 7.93 -9.72 9.71
CA ILE A 21 8.06 -8.45 8.98
C ILE A 21 9.40 -8.30 8.23
N PRO A 22 10.57 -8.50 8.86
CA PRO A 22 11.84 -8.46 8.14
C PRO A 22 11.88 -9.46 6.98
N MET A 23 11.38 -10.69 7.16
CA MET A 23 11.34 -11.70 6.11
C MET A 23 10.47 -11.28 4.91
N ILE A 24 9.33 -10.63 5.18
CA ILE A 24 8.46 -10.07 4.15
C ILE A 24 9.18 -8.97 3.37
N LEU A 25 9.86 -8.06 4.07
CA LEU A 25 10.60 -6.95 3.45
C LEU A 25 11.75 -7.46 2.58
N ASP A 26 12.57 -8.39 3.09
CA ASP A 26 13.69 -8.98 2.35
C ASP A 26 13.22 -9.65 1.05
N LEU A 27 12.11 -10.40 1.12
CA LEU A 27 11.53 -11.06 -0.06
C LEU A 27 10.90 -10.07 -1.03
N ALA A 28 10.31 -8.98 -0.53
CA ALA A 28 9.73 -7.92 -1.35
C ALA A 28 10.79 -7.12 -2.11
N GLU A 29 11.91 -6.80 -1.47
CA GLU A 29 13.07 -6.16 -2.10
C GLU A 29 13.64 -7.04 -3.23
N GLN A 30 13.67 -8.35 -3.03
CA GLN A 30 14.01 -9.33 -4.07
C GLN A 30 12.92 -9.51 -5.15
N ARG A 31 11.79 -8.81 -5.03
CA ARG A 31 10.61 -8.92 -5.92
C ARG A 31 10.10 -10.35 -6.04
N ASN A 32 10.16 -11.12 -4.96
CA ASN A 32 9.70 -12.50 -4.93
C ASN A 32 8.19 -12.56 -5.24
N ARG A 33 7.80 -13.23 -6.33
CA ARG A 33 6.39 -13.23 -6.78
C ARG A 33 5.45 -13.97 -5.83
N GLU A 34 5.97 -14.88 -5.00
CA GLU A 34 5.15 -15.63 -4.04
C GLU A 34 4.77 -14.80 -2.82
N ILE A 35 5.58 -13.79 -2.43
CA ILE A 35 5.26 -12.95 -1.27
C ILE A 35 4.22 -11.89 -1.60
N TYR A 36 4.13 -11.43 -2.86
CA TYR A 36 3.15 -10.43 -3.29
C TYR A 36 1.69 -10.74 -2.87
N PRO A 37 1.09 -11.91 -3.20
CA PRO A 37 -0.26 -12.23 -2.77
C PRO A 37 -0.38 -12.40 -1.24
N LEU A 38 0.69 -12.83 -0.56
CA LEU A 38 0.70 -12.96 0.90
C LEU A 38 0.66 -11.59 1.58
N ILE A 39 1.38 -10.59 1.06
CA ILE A 39 1.29 -9.20 1.55
C ILE A 39 -0.11 -8.65 1.36
N LEU A 40 -0.73 -8.86 0.18
CA LEU A 40 -2.10 -8.42 -0.08
C LEU A 40 -3.12 -9.07 0.85
N ALA A 41 -2.95 -10.36 1.18
CA ALA A 41 -3.80 -11.04 2.16
C ALA A 41 -3.56 -10.49 3.57
N ALA A 42 -2.31 -10.28 3.96
CA ALA A 42 -1.92 -9.77 5.27
C ALA A 42 -2.51 -8.38 5.56
N LEU A 43 -2.62 -7.51 4.55
CA LEU A 43 -3.27 -6.19 4.69
C LEU A 43 -4.71 -6.26 5.21
N ASN A 44 -5.43 -7.34 4.93
CA ASN A 44 -6.81 -7.54 5.40
C ASN A 44 -6.89 -8.28 6.75
N SER A 45 -5.77 -8.81 7.26
CA SER A 45 -5.73 -9.53 8.53
C SER A 45 -5.67 -8.57 9.72
N ALA A 46 -6.29 -8.96 10.83
CA ALA A 46 -6.19 -8.25 12.10
C ALA A 46 -4.79 -8.38 12.73
N GLU A 47 -4.07 -9.48 12.46
CA GLU A 47 -2.69 -9.70 12.94
C GLU A 47 -1.76 -8.55 12.53
N TYR A 48 -1.92 -8.06 11.30
CA TYR A 48 -1.05 -7.06 10.70
C TYR A 48 -1.57 -5.63 10.85
N ALA A 49 -2.65 -5.39 11.61
CA ALA A 49 -3.33 -4.09 11.65
C ALA A 49 -2.40 -2.91 11.99
N LYS A 50 -1.39 -3.13 12.83
CA LYS A 50 -0.43 -2.09 13.27
C LYS A 50 0.74 -1.86 12.31
N VAL A 51 0.90 -2.69 11.27
CA VAL A 51 2.06 -2.68 10.36
C VAL A 51 1.62 -2.64 8.89
N ARG A 52 0.36 -2.23 8.63
CA ARG A 52 -0.18 -2.16 7.27
C ARG A 52 0.58 -1.17 6.39
N GLY A 53 1.06 -0.06 6.94
CA GLY A 53 1.91 0.89 6.21
C GLY A 53 3.19 0.22 5.72
N THR A 54 3.91 -0.45 6.62
CA THR A 54 5.10 -1.25 6.29
C THR A 54 4.84 -2.32 5.21
N LEU A 55 3.65 -2.94 5.21
CA LEU A 55 3.26 -3.88 4.16
C LEU A 55 3.01 -3.19 2.80
N ILE A 56 2.44 -1.99 2.79
CA ILE A 56 2.29 -1.18 1.57
C ILE A 56 3.66 -0.71 1.06
N TYR A 57 4.57 -0.31 1.95
CA TYR A 57 5.97 -0.04 1.61
C TYR A 57 6.61 -1.24 0.90
N ALA A 58 6.40 -2.46 1.42
CA ALA A 58 6.88 -3.68 0.77
C ALA A 58 6.31 -3.83 -0.66
N LEU A 59 5.02 -3.55 -0.85
CA LEU A 59 4.36 -3.59 -2.16
C LEU A 59 4.93 -2.57 -3.16
N ALA A 60 5.57 -1.50 -2.70
CA ALA A 60 6.18 -0.50 -3.56
C ALA A 60 7.39 -1.01 -4.37
N ASN A 61 7.87 -2.23 -4.10
CA ASN A 61 8.89 -2.94 -4.90
C ASN A 61 8.31 -3.65 -6.14
N TYR A 62 6.98 -3.74 -6.26
CA TYR A 62 6.28 -4.39 -7.36
C TYR A 62 5.73 -3.35 -8.37
N PRO A 63 5.28 -3.78 -9.56
CA PRO A 63 4.65 -2.86 -10.51
C PRO A 63 3.49 -2.11 -9.86
N ALA A 64 3.49 -0.78 -9.97
CA ALA A 64 2.49 0.07 -9.32
C ALA A 64 1.12 0.05 -10.03
N LYS A 65 1.10 -0.11 -11.36
CA LYS A 65 -0.13 -0.03 -12.17
C LYS A 65 -1.27 -0.96 -11.72
N PRO A 66 -1.03 -2.24 -11.31
CA PRO A 66 -2.04 -3.12 -10.74
C PRO A 66 -2.52 -2.73 -9.33
N LEU A 67 -1.77 -1.90 -8.61
CA LEU A 67 -2.08 -1.47 -7.25
C LEU A 67 -2.88 -0.17 -7.20
N PHE A 68 -3.04 0.54 -8.31
CA PHE A 68 -3.64 1.87 -8.37
C PHE A 68 -4.94 2.03 -7.57
N GLU A 69 -5.97 1.22 -7.80
CA GLU A 69 -7.25 1.38 -7.07
C GLU A 69 -7.08 1.12 -5.56
N LYS A 70 -6.20 0.17 -5.20
CA LYS A 70 -5.91 -0.12 -3.80
C LYS A 70 -5.15 1.04 -3.15
N ALA A 71 -4.18 1.62 -3.86
CA ALA A 71 -3.42 2.76 -3.38
C ALA A 71 -4.31 4.00 -3.20
N ILE A 72 -5.27 4.26 -4.11
CA ILE A 72 -6.29 5.30 -3.89
C ILE A 72 -7.10 5.03 -2.62
N GLY A 73 -7.55 3.79 -2.40
CA GLY A 73 -8.27 3.43 -1.17
C GLY A 73 -7.42 3.59 0.09
N TRP A 74 -6.16 3.15 0.07
CA TRP A 74 -5.24 3.29 1.21
C TRP A 74 -4.90 4.75 1.53
N LEU A 75 -4.79 5.59 0.50
CA LEU A 75 -4.59 7.03 0.65
C LEU A 75 -5.81 7.70 1.32
N ILE A 76 -7.02 7.30 0.96
CA ILE A 76 -8.25 7.89 1.49
C ILE A 76 -8.56 7.37 2.91
N ASP A 77 -8.51 6.06 3.11
CA ASP A 77 -9.05 5.40 4.33
C ASP A 77 -7.96 4.96 5.32
N GLY A 78 -6.70 4.87 4.89
CA GLY A 78 -5.59 4.38 5.70
C GLY A 78 -5.15 5.38 6.77
N ASN A 79 -4.41 4.93 7.78
CA ASN A 79 -3.71 5.84 8.69
C ASN A 79 -2.57 6.58 7.95
N PHE A 80 -1.87 7.48 8.65
CA PHE A 80 -0.78 8.26 8.07
C PHE A 80 0.23 7.42 7.27
N GLU A 81 0.78 6.36 7.87
CA GLU A 81 1.78 5.50 7.22
C GLU A 81 1.22 4.80 5.99
N MET A 82 0.00 4.23 6.06
CA MET A 82 -0.63 3.60 4.91
C MET A 82 -0.85 4.58 3.76
N ALA A 83 -1.31 5.79 4.07
CA ALA A 83 -1.60 6.81 3.08
C ALA A 83 -0.30 7.31 2.42
N HIS A 84 0.73 7.58 3.23
CA HIS A 84 2.04 8.02 2.75
C HIS A 84 2.67 7.00 1.79
N GLU A 85 2.70 5.73 2.18
CA GLU A 85 3.25 4.66 1.32
C GLU A 85 2.41 4.43 0.07
N ALA A 86 1.09 4.62 0.15
CA ALA A 86 0.22 4.55 -1.01
C ALA A 86 0.48 5.68 -2.01
N ALA A 87 0.73 6.91 -1.54
CA ALA A 87 1.13 8.02 -2.40
C ALA A 87 2.45 7.70 -3.14
N GLY A 88 3.43 7.10 -2.46
CA GLY A 88 4.68 6.64 -3.09
C GLY A 88 4.50 5.53 -4.14
N ILE A 89 3.44 4.71 -4.05
CA ILE A 89 3.06 3.79 -5.12
C ILE A 89 2.48 4.55 -6.31
N LEU A 90 1.61 5.53 -6.05
CA LEU A 90 0.95 6.32 -7.10
C LEU A 90 1.96 7.14 -7.90
N ASP A 91 2.95 7.75 -7.23
CA ASP A 91 4.03 8.54 -7.84
C ASP A 91 4.84 7.78 -8.91
N LYS A 92 4.92 6.44 -8.77
CA LYS A 92 5.59 5.56 -9.74
C LYS A 92 4.76 5.28 -11.00
N ILE A 93 3.54 5.79 -11.09
CA ILE A 93 2.65 5.54 -12.23
C ILE A 93 2.70 6.73 -13.18
N GLU A 94 3.41 6.55 -14.30
CA GLU A 94 3.58 7.60 -15.32
C GLU A 94 2.27 8.10 -15.92
N LYS A 95 1.26 7.22 -16.02
CA LYS A 95 0.05 7.52 -16.77
C LYS A 95 -1.15 6.68 -16.35
N ILE A 96 -2.23 7.35 -15.94
CA ILE A 96 -3.58 6.78 -15.75
C ILE A 96 -4.58 7.66 -16.51
N GLU A 97 -5.42 7.05 -17.34
CA GLU A 97 -6.37 7.77 -18.20
C GLU A 97 -7.77 7.14 -18.19
N GLY A 98 -8.71 7.90 -18.75
CA GLY A 98 -10.09 7.49 -18.97
C GLY A 98 -10.86 7.29 -17.67
N VAL A 99 -11.84 6.39 -17.71
CA VAL A 99 -12.78 6.13 -16.61
C VAL A 99 -12.07 5.81 -15.28
N ARG A 100 -10.88 5.21 -15.33
CA ARG A 100 -10.09 4.90 -14.14
C ARG A 100 -9.54 6.16 -13.48
N ALA A 101 -9.02 7.10 -14.29
CA ALA A 101 -8.54 8.39 -13.82
C ALA A 101 -9.68 9.24 -13.26
N GLU A 102 -10.79 9.35 -14.00
CA GLU A 102 -11.97 10.12 -13.60
C GLU A 102 -12.54 9.67 -12.25
N LYS A 103 -12.64 8.35 -12.03
CA LYS A 103 -13.12 7.79 -10.76
C LYS A 103 -12.16 8.09 -9.60
N ALA A 104 -10.86 7.96 -9.83
CA ALA A 104 -9.87 8.25 -8.80
C ALA A 104 -9.86 9.74 -8.45
N TYR A 105 -9.87 10.62 -9.45
CA TYR A 105 -9.98 12.06 -9.25
C TYR A 105 -11.21 12.42 -8.42
N ALA A 106 -12.40 11.93 -8.82
CA ALA A 106 -13.64 12.18 -8.09
C ALA A 106 -13.59 11.67 -6.64
N ALA A 107 -13.02 10.49 -6.40
CA ALA A 107 -12.86 9.92 -5.06
C ALA A 107 -11.91 10.75 -4.19
N LEU A 108 -10.76 11.17 -4.73
CA LEU A 108 -9.78 11.99 -4.04
C LEU A 108 -10.33 13.39 -3.75
N THR A 109 -11.01 14.03 -4.69
CA THR A 109 -11.67 15.34 -4.45
C THR A 109 -12.75 15.25 -3.39
N ALA A 110 -13.56 14.18 -3.40
CA ALA A 110 -14.57 13.97 -2.36
C ALA A 110 -13.91 13.77 -0.98
N ALA A 111 -12.85 12.96 -0.92
CA ALA A 111 -12.08 12.74 0.29
C ALA A 111 -11.44 14.03 0.80
N LEU A 112 -10.84 14.85 -0.06
CA LEU A 112 -10.18 16.11 0.29
C LEU A 112 -11.15 17.09 0.97
N ASN A 113 -12.39 17.15 0.49
CA ASN A 113 -13.44 18.03 1.02
C ASN A 113 -14.06 17.54 2.34
N ASN A 114 -13.60 16.43 2.92
CA ASN A 114 -14.06 15.97 4.21
C ASN A 114 -13.50 16.87 5.34
N PRO A 115 -14.35 17.61 6.09
CA PRO A 115 -13.89 18.51 7.14
C PRO A 115 -13.28 17.79 8.35
N ALA A 116 -13.47 16.46 8.47
CA ALA A 116 -12.85 15.66 9.52
C ALA A 116 -11.41 15.23 9.21
N ASN A 117 -10.88 15.59 8.04
CA ASN A 117 -9.51 15.26 7.69
C ASN A 117 -8.51 15.96 8.60
N GLU A 118 -7.48 15.20 8.98
CA GLU A 118 -6.27 15.76 9.57
C GLU A 118 -5.48 16.54 8.50
N THR A 119 -4.70 17.55 8.93
CA THR A 119 -3.92 18.41 8.04
C THR A 119 -3.03 17.62 7.08
N TRP A 120 -2.32 16.60 7.59
CA TRP A 120 -1.44 15.76 6.78
C TRP A 120 -2.19 15.02 5.67
N ARG A 121 -3.47 14.69 5.88
CA ARG A 121 -4.26 14.00 4.85
C ARG A 121 -4.68 14.98 3.76
N VAL A 122 -5.07 16.19 4.13
CA VAL A 122 -5.39 17.26 3.17
C VAL A 122 -4.20 17.54 2.27
N GLU A 123 -3.01 17.68 2.84
CA GLU A 123 -1.75 17.90 2.11
C GLU A 123 -1.49 16.74 1.14
N LEU A 124 -1.50 15.51 1.62
CA LEU A 124 -1.19 14.33 0.81
C LEU A 124 -2.22 14.07 -0.31
N LEU A 125 -3.50 14.30 -0.03
CA LEU A 125 -4.55 14.22 -1.05
C LEU A 125 -4.36 15.31 -2.12
N GLY A 126 -3.96 16.52 -1.72
CA GLY A 126 -3.66 17.62 -2.62
C GLY A 126 -2.46 17.32 -3.53
N GLU A 127 -1.37 16.78 -2.98
CA GLU A 127 -0.20 16.34 -3.75
C GLU A 127 -0.58 15.33 -4.82
N VAL A 128 -1.33 14.29 -4.45
CA VAL A 128 -1.73 13.24 -5.40
C VAL A 128 -2.74 13.77 -6.42
N LEU A 129 -3.65 14.65 -6.04
CA LEU A 129 -4.57 15.30 -6.99
C LEU A 129 -3.83 16.13 -8.03
N GLY A 130 -2.75 16.81 -7.64
CA GLY A 130 -1.89 17.57 -8.57
C GLY A 130 -1.24 16.71 -9.66
N MET A 131 -1.18 15.38 -9.48
CA MET A 131 -0.69 14.45 -10.51
C MET A 131 -1.70 14.19 -11.65
N PHE A 132 -2.98 14.57 -11.46
CA PHE A 132 -4.03 14.40 -12.46
C PHE A 132 -4.18 15.62 -13.39
N GLU A 133 -3.48 16.72 -13.10
CA GLU A 133 -3.47 17.97 -13.87
C GLU A 133 -2.40 17.96 -14.98
#